data_AF-A0A7S1E733-F1
#
_entry.id   AF-A0A7S1E733-F1
#
_cell.length_a   1.000
_cell.length_b   1.000
_cell.length_c   1.000
_cell.angle_alpha   90.00
_cell.angle_beta   90.00
_cell.angle_gamma   90.00
#
_symmetry.space_group_name_H-M   'P 1'
#
loop_
_entity.id
_entity.type
_entity.pdbx_description
1 polymer ?
#
loop_
_entity_poly.entity_id
_entity_poly.type
_entity_poly.pdbx_seq_one_letter_code
_entity_poly.pdbx_strand_id
1 'polypeptide(L)'
;NEGDIFGASISLSADGRLVAIGAPYRATNGNYRSGEVYFYEDRGFEPAEWIESRARLSGSNKEDYFGWSVSLGSEGDYVAIGAPINQEESRPGYVRTYKYTGIDDKWEQLGQDIIGDDDGDRYGFSVSMDGFGGKVAVGAYRGHSGRGKAVIYSLQGSKWKPIGGHLLGMSDEN
;
A
#
# COMPACT_ATOMS: atom_id res chain seq x y z
N ASN A 1 -13.57 3.13 14.77
CA ASN A 1 -14.54 2.23 15.42
C ASN A 1 -13.83 1.00 15.92
N GLU A 2 -14.38 0.35 16.94
CA GLU A 2 -13.89 -0.94 17.42
C GLU A 2 -13.88 -1.94 16.24
N GLY A 3 -12.74 -2.59 15.98
CA GLY A 3 -12.60 -3.60 14.92
C GLY A 3 -12.09 -3.12 13.55
N ASP A 4 -11.79 -1.82 13.35
CA ASP A 4 -11.21 -1.32 12.08
C ASP A 4 -9.74 -1.77 11.87
N ILE A 5 -9.09 -2.30 12.92
CA ILE A 5 -7.68 -2.70 12.97
C ILE A 5 -6.74 -1.55 12.55
N PHE A 6 -7.02 -0.35 13.02
CA PHE A 6 -6.12 0.79 12.87
C PHE A 6 -4.76 0.48 13.50
N GLY A 7 -3.68 0.72 12.76
CA GLY A 7 -2.33 0.34 13.18
C GLY A 7 -1.89 -1.03 12.66
N ALA A 8 -2.68 -1.69 11.80
CA ALA A 8 -2.29 -2.97 11.18
C ALA A 8 -1.00 -2.85 10.34
N SER A 9 -0.77 -1.67 9.75
CA SER A 9 0.43 -1.33 9.03
C SER A 9 0.81 0.12 9.32
N ILE A 10 2.11 0.39 9.38
CA ILE A 10 2.67 1.70 9.73
C ILE A 10 3.89 1.96 8.86
N SER A 11 4.03 3.18 8.35
CA SER A 11 5.24 3.69 7.71
C SER A 11 5.52 5.10 8.19
N LEU A 12 6.78 5.39 8.53
CA LEU A 12 7.26 6.73 8.93
C LEU A 12 8.11 7.32 7.79
N SER A 13 8.00 8.62 7.54
CA SER A 13 8.90 9.34 6.64
C SER A 13 10.33 9.39 7.19
N ALA A 14 11.31 9.63 6.33
CA ALA A 14 12.72 9.62 6.71
C ALA A 14 13.08 10.72 7.72
N ASP A 15 12.40 11.86 7.65
CA ASP A 15 12.55 12.98 8.59
C ASP A 15 11.79 12.75 9.92
N GLY A 16 11.02 11.67 10.02
CA GLY A 16 10.26 11.32 11.22
C GLY A 16 9.01 12.16 11.46
N ARG A 17 8.58 13.00 10.50
CA ARG A 17 7.47 13.93 10.71
C ARG A 17 6.13 13.45 10.21
N LEU A 18 6.08 12.51 9.27
CA LEU A 18 4.84 11.98 8.71
C LEU A 18 4.74 10.48 8.97
N VAL A 19 3.62 10.03 9.52
CA VAL A 19 3.29 8.61 9.65
C VAL A 19 2.04 8.29 8.85
N ALA A 20 2.10 7.22 8.06
CA ALA A 20 0.95 6.62 7.39
C ALA A 20 0.53 5.36 8.15
N ILE A 21 -0.77 5.22 8.42
CA ILE A 21 -1.32 4.15 9.25
C ILE A 21 -2.50 3.49 8.52
N GLY A 22 -2.41 2.18 8.33
CA GLY A 22 -3.48 1.38 7.74
C GLY A 22 -4.55 0.96 8.74
N ALA A 23 -5.80 1.00 8.30
CA ALA A 23 -6.98 0.44 8.98
C ALA A 23 -7.77 -0.42 8.00
N PRO A 24 -7.27 -1.61 7.62
CA PRO A 24 -7.80 -2.40 6.51
C PRO A 24 -9.24 -2.88 6.71
N TYR A 25 -9.77 -2.88 7.94
CA TYR A 25 -11.13 -3.37 8.21
C TYR A 25 -12.14 -2.23 8.28
N ARG A 26 -11.68 -0.99 8.14
CA ARG A 26 -12.54 0.18 8.09
C ARG A 26 -13.52 0.07 6.92
N ALA A 27 -14.79 0.26 7.20
CA ALA A 27 -15.79 0.43 6.15
C ALA A 27 -15.73 1.87 5.60
N THR A 28 -15.64 2.01 4.29
CA THR A 28 -15.61 3.31 3.59
C THR A 28 -16.59 3.30 2.42
N ASN A 29 -17.25 4.44 2.16
CA ASN A 29 -18.19 4.61 1.04
C ASN A 29 -19.29 3.53 0.93
N GLY A 30 -19.77 3.01 2.06
CA GLY A 30 -20.79 1.95 2.10
C GLY A 30 -20.26 0.52 1.86
N ASN A 31 -18.95 0.36 1.64
CA ASN A 31 -18.30 -0.94 1.48
C ASN A 31 -17.76 -1.43 2.83
N TYR A 32 -18.10 -2.67 3.19
CA TYR A 32 -17.54 -3.32 4.38
C TYR A 32 -16.09 -3.77 4.12
N ARG A 33 -15.18 -3.49 5.05
CA ARG A 33 -13.75 -3.87 4.98
C ARG A 33 -13.06 -3.45 3.66
N SER A 34 -13.45 -2.29 3.14
CA SER A 34 -12.77 -1.65 2.02
C SER A 34 -11.48 -0.95 2.45
N GLY A 35 -11.26 -0.76 3.74
CA GLY A 35 -10.01 -0.22 4.27
C GLY A 35 -9.81 1.27 4.01
N GLU A 36 -8.92 1.84 4.82
CA GLU A 36 -8.55 3.26 4.79
C GLU A 36 -7.13 3.43 5.31
N VAL A 37 -6.41 4.42 4.78
CA VAL A 37 -5.09 4.83 5.26
C VAL A 37 -5.18 6.27 5.75
N TYR A 38 -4.63 6.47 6.95
CA TYR A 38 -4.58 7.73 7.67
C TYR A 38 -3.18 8.28 7.62
N PHE A 39 -3.05 9.60 7.70
CA PHE A 39 -1.77 10.27 7.81
C PHE A 39 -1.78 11.17 9.03
N TYR A 40 -0.72 11.12 9.83
CA TYR A 40 -0.51 12.02 10.96
C TYR A 40 0.84 12.71 10.80
N GLU A 41 0.89 13.99 11.15
CA GLU A 41 2.08 14.81 11.01
C GLU A 41 2.45 15.47 12.34
N ASP A 42 3.73 15.42 12.69
CA ASP A 42 4.33 16.26 13.72
C ASP A 42 4.80 17.57 13.08
N ARG A 43 4.21 18.68 13.54
CA ARG A 43 4.51 20.03 13.05
C ARG A 43 5.74 20.66 13.73
N GLY A 44 6.46 19.93 14.57
CA GLY A 44 7.69 20.37 15.22
C GLY A 44 7.47 21.25 16.44
N PHE A 45 6.34 21.07 17.13
CA PHE A 45 6.07 21.70 18.42
C PHE A 45 6.72 20.92 19.56
N GLU A 46 6.95 21.58 20.70
CA GLU A 46 7.43 20.92 21.93
C GLU A 46 6.43 21.16 23.07
N PRO A 47 5.81 20.10 23.63
CA PRO A 47 5.99 18.68 23.28
C PRO A 47 5.44 18.34 21.88
N ALA A 48 6.01 17.30 21.26
CA ALA A 48 5.56 16.82 19.95
C ALA A 48 4.05 16.50 19.95
N GLU A 49 3.35 17.01 18.94
CA GLU A 49 1.91 16.81 18.75
C GLU A 49 1.65 16.20 17.38
N TRP A 50 1.10 14.98 17.37
CA TRP A 50 0.71 14.27 16.15
C TRP A 50 -0.74 14.59 15.82
N ILE A 51 -0.93 15.31 14.72
CA ILE A 51 -2.26 15.68 14.24
C ILE A 51 -2.57 14.98 12.94
N GLU A 52 -3.84 14.63 12.72
CA GLU A 52 -4.26 14.08 11.43
C GLU A 52 -4.01 15.12 10.33
N SER A 53 -3.36 14.70 9.26
CA SER A 53 -2.97 15.55 8.13
C SER A 53 -3.34 14.88 6.82
N ARG A 54 -3.43 15.66 5.74
CA ARG A 54 -3.68 15.18 4.36
C ARG A 54 -5.03 14.46 4.20
N ALA A 55 -5.50 14.29 2.96
CA ALA A 55 -6.67 13.46 2.71
C ALA A 55 -6.36 11.99 3.01
N ARG A 56 -7.31 11.31 3.66
CA ARG A 56 -7.30 9.85 3.81
C ARG A 56 -7.42 9.17 2.45
N LEU A 57 -6.83 8.00 2.33
CA LEU A 57 -6.94 7.17 1.13
C LEU A 57 -7.79 5.93 1.43
N SER A 58 -8.90 5.78 0.70
CA SER A 58 -9.88 4.72 0.94
C SER A 58 -9.86 3.69 -0.19
N GLY A 59 -9.96 2.42 0.16
CA GLY A 59 -10.25 1.39 -0.83
C GLY A 59 -11.65 1.58 -1.41
N SER A 60 -11.84 1.10 -2.64
CA SER A 60 -13.06 1.35 -3.42
C SER A 60 -14.01 0.17 -3.42
N ASN A 61 -13.58 -0.99 -2.94
CA ASN A 61 -14.32 -2.25 -3.07
C ASN A 61 -14.51 -2.92 -1.72
N LYS A 62 -15.60 -3.66 -1.56
CA LYS A 62 -15.84 -4.50 -0.38
C LYS A 62 -14.71 -5.51 -0.19
N GLU A 63 -14.25 -5.71 1.04
CA GLU A 63 -13.25 -6.73 1.38
C GLU A 63 -11.96 -6.71 0.55
N ASP A 64 -11.55 -5.57 0.00
CA ASP A 64 -10.22 -5.46 -0.62
C ASP A 64 -9.10 -5.30 0.44
N TYR A 65 -9.49 -4.90 1.66
CA TYR A 65 -8.59 -4.70 2.79
C TYR A 65 -7.49 -3.67 2.50
N PHE A 66 -7.84 -2.60 1.78
CA PHE A 66 -6.91 -1.51 1.46
C PHE A 66 -6.23 -0.93 2.71
N GLY A 67 -4.91 -0.74 2.67
CA GLY A 67 -4.14 -0.37 3.86
C GLY A 67 -3.64 -1.56 4.67
N TRP A 68 -3.73 -2.79 4.13
CA TRP A 68 -3.12 -3.97 4.74
C TRP A 68 -1.60 -3.82 4.89
N SER A 69 -0.97 -3.22 3.89
CA SER A 69 0.44 -2.82 3.93
C SER A 69 0.57 -1.40 3.38
N VAL A 70 1.47 -0.61 3.96
CA VAL A 70 1.69 0.80 3.61
C VAL A 70 3.19 1.08 3.62
N SER A 71 3.68 1.83 2.64
CA SER A 71 5.07 2.29 2.58
C SER A 71 5.12 3.71 2.02
N LEU A 72 5.69 4.64 2.80
CA LEU A 72 5.96 6.02 2.38
C LEU A 72 7.28 6.11 1.61
N GLY A 73 7.35 7.07 0.70
CA GLY A 73 8.62 7.61 0.20
C GLY A 73 9.32 8.46 1.26
N SER A 74 10.58 8.84 1.03
CA SER A 74 11.45 9.46 2.04
C SER A 74 10.88 10.75 2.61
N GLU A 75 10.39 11.64 1.75
CA GLU A 75 9.80 12.93 2.13
C GLU A 75 8.30 12.83 2.45
N GLY A 76 7.73 11.62 2.42
CA GLY A 76 6.29 11.41 2.59
C GLY A 76 5.44 11.85 1.40
N ASP A 77 6.01 12.36 0.31
CA ASP A 77 5.27 12.79 -0.90
C ASP A 77 4.70 11.64 -1.73
N TYR A 78 5.14 10.41 -1.45
CA TYR A 78 4.71 9.21 -2.14
C TYR A 78 4.26 8.17 -1.14
N VAL A 79 3.29 7.35 -1.54
CA VAL A 79 2.84 6.21 -0.75
C VAL A 79 2.45 5.04 -1.64
N ALA A 80 2.87 3.83 -1.28
CA ALA A 80 2.36 2.57 -1.81
C ALA A 80 1.44 1.92 -0.77
N ILE A 81 0.29 1.44 -1.20
CA ILE A 81 -0.72 0.83 -0.35
C ILE A 81 -1.16 -0.50 -0.95
N GLY A 82 -1.04 -1.56 -0.17
CA GLY A 82 -1.46 -2.90 -0.54
C GLY A 82 -2.89 -3.23 -0.11
N ALA A 83 -3.57 -3.97 -0.99
CA ALA A 83 -4.89 -4.55 -0.80
C ALA A 83 -4.81 -6.03 -1.25
N PRO A 84 -4.65 -7.00 -0.34
CA PRO A 84 -4.36 -8.39 -0.67
C PRO A 84 -5.51 -9.13 -1.36
N ILE A 85 -6.63 -8.45 -1.61
CA ILE A 85 -7.82 -8.98 -2.29
C ILE A 85 -8.36 -7.89 -3.22
N ASN A 86 -8.83 -8.28 -4.40
CA ASN A 86 -9.67 -7.43 -5.26
C ASN A 86 -10.98 -8.18 -5.58
N GLN A 87 -11.85 -7.56 -6.39
CA GLN A 87 -13.15 -8.12 -6.77
C GLN A 87 -13.13 -8.90 -8.08
N GLU A 88 -11.96 -9.14 -8.65
CA GLU A 88 -11.83 -10.02 -9.80
C GLU A 88 -12.08 -11.48 -9.37
N GLU A 89 -12.44 -12.34 -10.32
CA GLU A 89 -12.83 -13.74 -10.07
C GLU A 89 -11.75 -14.49 -9.27
N SER A 90 -10.49 -14.31 -9.66
CA SER A 90 -9.33 -14.95 -9.05
C SER A 90 -8.84 -14.28 -7.76
N ARG A 91 -9.37 -13.10 -7.42
CA ARG A 91 -9.02 -12.31 -6.23
C ARG A 91 -7.50 -12.14 -6.00
N PRO A 92 -6.69 -11.77 -7.01
CA PRO A 92 -5.24 -11.65 -6.87
C PRO A 92 -4.83 -10.61 -5.83
N GLY A 93 -5.60 -9.52 -5.70
CA GLY A 93 -5.17 -8.36 -4.90
C GLY A 93 -4.37 -7.37 -5.75
N TYR A 94 -4.06 -6.23 -5.15
CA TYR A 94 -3.42 -5.12 -5.85
C TYR A 94 -2.59 -4.23 -4.92
N VAL A 95 -1.74 -3.42 -5.54
CA VAL A 95 -1.07 -2.28 -4.91
C VAL A 95 -1.46 -1.03 -5.68
N ARG A 96 -1.80 0.02 -4.95
CA ARG A 96 -2.02 1.34 -5.51
C ARG A 96 -1.03 2.32 -4.92
N THR A 97 -0.47 3.16 -5.79
CA THR A 97 0.52 4.17 -5.41
C THR A 97 -0.06 5.56 -5.63
N TYR A 98 0.32 6.49 -4.78
CA TYR A 98 -0.12 7.88 -4.86
C TYR A 98 1.05 8.85 -4.69
N LYS A 99 0.87 10.04 -5.28
CA LYS A 99 1.71 11.21 -5.06
C LYS A 99 0.88 12.30 -4.38
N TYR A 100 1.40 12.86 -3.31
CA TYR A 100 0.79 14.01 -2.65
C TYR A 100 1.00 15.25 -3.51
N THR A 101 -0.06 16.00 -3.78
CA THR A 101 0.02 17.20 -4.64
C THR A 101 0.27 18.48 -3.84
N GLY A 102 -0.02 18.47 -2.54
CA GLY A 102 -0.04 19.68 -1.71
C GLY A 102 -1.14 20.68 -2.07
N ILE A 103 -2.03 20.35 -3.02
CA ILE A 103 -3.16 21.19 -3.45
C ILE A 103 -4.43 20.59 -2.89
N ASP A 104 -5.18 21.38 -2.10
CA ASP A 104 -6.41 20.95 -1.41
C ASP A 104 -6.23 19.66 -0.55
N ASP A 105 -5.03 19.43 -0.02
CA ASP A 105 -4.67 18.21 0.72
C ASP A 105 -4.88 16.89 -0.06
N LYS A 106 -4.82 16.93 -1.39
CA LYS A 106 -5.13 15.78 -2.24
C LYS A 106 -3.93 14.90 -2.56
N TRP A 107 -4.26 13.63 -2.78
CA TRP A 107 -3.41 12.62 -3.39
C TRP A 107 -3.86 12.35 -4.81
N GLU A 108 -2.91 12.24 -5.72
CA GLU A 108 -3.15 11.78 -7.09
C GLU A 108 -2.57 10.38 -7.26
N GLN A 109 -3.31 9.52 -7.96
CA GLN A 109 -2.84 8.17 -8.23
C GLN A 109 -1.63 8.22 -9.18
N LEU A 110 -0.56 7.52 -8.79
CA LEU A 110 0.69 7.43 -9.54
C LEU A 110 0.67 6.17 -10.41
N GLY A 111 0.32 6.32 -11.69
CA GLY A 111 0.23 5.21 -12.64
C GLY A 111 -0.94 4.25 -12.40
N GLN A 112 -1.02 3.14 -13.16
CA GLN A 112 -2.10 2.17 -12.99
C GLN A 112 -1.94 1.31 -11.72
N ASP A 113 -3.01 0.67 -11.26
CA ASP A 113 -2.93 -0.33 -10.19
C ASP A 113 -2.00 -1.49 -10.58
N ILE A 114 -1.19 -1.95 -9.64
CA ILE A 114 -0.34 -3.12 -9.82
C ILE A 114 -1.13 -4.34 -9.33
N ILE A 115 -1.63 -5.14 -10.27
CA ILE A 115 -2.51 -6.29 -9.99
C ILE A 115 -1.67 -7.58 -10.04
N GLY A 116 -1.94 -8.50 -9.10
CA GLY A 116 -1.33 -9.83 -9.11
C GLY A 116 -1.77 -10.67 -10.32
N ASP A 117 -0.92 -11.60 -10.74
CA ASP A 117 -1.11 -12.44 -11.93
C ASP A 117 -1.47 -13.90 -11.60
N ASP A 118 -1.49 -14.29 -10.32
CA ASP A 118 -1.83 -15.64 -9.86
C ASP A 118 -3.14 -15.64 -9.04
N ASP A 119 -3.93 -16.71 -9.17
CA ASP A 119 -5.17 -16.87 -8.43
C ASP A 119 -4.95 -16.88 -6.91
N GLY A 120 -5.54 -15.91 -6.23
CA GLY A 120 -5.53 -15.81 -4.77
C GLY A 120 -4.14 -15.65 -4.15
N ASP A 121 -3.15 -15.16 -4.90
CA ASP A 121 -1.76 -15.02 -4.45
C ASP A 121 -1.54 -14.03 -3.30
N ARG A 122 -2.56 -13.19 -3.04
CA ARG A 122 -2.54 -12.13 -2.03
C ARG A 122 -1.52 -11.05 -2.37
N TYR A 123 -1.47 -10.64 -3.63
CA TYR A 123 -0.66 -9.52 -4.08
C TYR A 123 -0.89 -8.26 -3.28
N GLY A 124 0.18 -7.56 -2.91
CA GLY A 124 0.08 -6.40 -2.00
C GLY A 124 -0.04 -6.79 -0.53
N PHE A 125 0.19 -8.06 -0.17
CA PHE A 125 0.33 -8.46 1.22
C PHE A 125 1.47 -7.72 1.93
N SER A 126 2.58 -7.50 1.22
CA SER A 126 3.66 -6.61 1.66
C SER A 126 4.06 -5.67 0.52
N VAL A 127 4.42 -4.44 0.88
CA VAL A 127 4.90 -3.42 -0.07
C VAL A 127 6.11 -2.71 0.51
N SER A 128 7.02 -2.30 -0.38
CA SER A 128 8.11 -1.37 -0.06
C SER A 128 8.33 -0.43 -1.23
N MET A 129 8.25 0.87 -0.99
CA MET A 129 8.48 1.92 -1.98
C MET A 129 9.87 2.51 -1.81
N ASP A 130 10.51 2.93 -2.91
CA ASP A 130 11.75 3.69 -2.82
C ASP A 130 11.51 5.14 -2.36
N GLY A 131 12.58 5.84 -2.00
CA GLY A 131 12.47 7.20 -1.46
C GLY A 131 11.81 8.22 -2.39
N PHE A 132 11.81 7.96 -3.70
CA PHE A 132 11.39 8.90 -4.74
C PHE A 132 10.10 8.50 -5.47
N GLY A 133 9.44 7.40 -5.08
CA GLY A 133 8.22 6.91 -5.72
C GLY A 133 8.43 6.34 -7.14
N GLY A 134 9.67 6.03 -7.51
CA GLY A 134 10.02 5.49 -8.83
C GLY A 134 10.06 3.96 -8.89
N LYS A 135 10.13 3.30 -7.73
CA LYS A 135 10.14 1.84 -7.60
C LYS A 135 9.26 1.37 -6.46
N VAL A 136 8.66 0.20 -6.65
CA VAL A 136 7.90 -0.48 -5.61
C VAL A 136 8.16 -1.99 -5.68
N ALA A 137 8.50 -2.58 -4.55
CA ALA A 137 8.53 -4.02 -4.34
C ALA A 137 7.16 -4.47 -3.81
N VAL A 138 6.63 -5.54 -4.39
CA VAL A 138 5.33 -6.11 -4.00
C VAL A 138 5.50 -7.58 -3.68
N GLY A 139 5.05 -8.00 -2.51
CA GLY A 139 5.03 -9.38 -2.06
C GLY A 139 3.64 -10.01 -2.15
N ALA A 140 3.62 -11.30 -2.47
CA ALA A 140 2.43 -12.14 -2.51
C ALA A 140 2.77 -13.50 -1.92
N TYR A 141 2.41 -13.72 -0.66
CA TYR A 141 2.87 -14.91 0.09
C TYR A 141 2.23 -16.22 -0.39
N ARG A 142 1.12 -16.16 -1.13
CA ARG A 142 0.51 -17.34 -1.76
C ARG A 142 0.84 -17.49 -3.24
N GLY A 143 1.63 -16.57 -3.79
CA GLY A 143 2.04 -16.61 -5.19
C GLY A 143 2.88 -17.84 -5.52
N HIS A 144 2.96 -18.16 -6.81
CA HIS A 144 3.77 -19.25 -7.34
C HIS A 144 3.50 -20.62 -6.68
N SER A 145 2.24 -21.04 -6.73
CA SER A 145 1.77 -22.31 -6.14
C SER A 145 2.01 -22.39 -4.62
N GLY A 146 1.89 -21.27 -3.92
CA GLY A 146 2.05 -21.20 -2.46
C GLY A 146 3.50 -21.06 -1.97
N ARG A 147 4.49 -20.95 -2.86
CA ARG A 147 5.90 -20.68 -2.49
C ARG A 147 6.14 -19.24 -2.06
N GLY A 148 5.26 -18.34 -2.44
CA GLY A 148 5.44 -16.91 -2.32
C GLY A 148 6.29 -16.34 -3.45
N LYS A 149 6.01 -15.09 -3.80
CA LYS A 149 6.79 -14.31 -4.77
C LYS A 149 6.92 -12.86 -4.32
N ALA A 150 8.00 -12.23 -4.72
CA ALA A 150 8.16 -10.78 -4.70
C ALA A 150 8.54 -10.29 -6.09
N VAL A 151 7.98 -9.16 -6.51
CA VAL A 151 8.24 -8.55 -7.81
C VAL A 151 8.54 -7.07 -7.61
N ILE A 152 9.57 -6.60 -8.30
CA ILE A 152 9.96 -5.19 -8.27
C ILE A 152 9.41 -4.51 -9.52
N TYR A 153 8.76 -3.37 -9.35
CA TYR A 153 8.28 -2.53 -10.43
C TYR A 153 9.04 -1.23 -10.50
N SER A 154 9.18 -0.70 -11.70
CA SER A 154 9.66 0.66 -11.95
C SER A 154 8.58 1.44 -12.69
N LEU A 155 8.37 2.69 -12.30
CA LEU A 155 7.48 3.59 -12.99
C LEU A 155 8.15 4.08 -14.29
N GLN A 156 7.48 3.92 -15.42
CA GLN A 156 7.92 4.35 -16.74
C GLN A 156 6.81 5.16 -17.41
N GLY A 157 6.98 6.49 -17.43
CA GLY A 157 5.88 7.40 -17.77
C GLY A 157 4.78 7.30 -16.71
N SER A 158 3.56 6.99 -17.13
CA SER A 158 2.42 6.74 -16.22
C SER A 158 2.16 5.25 -15.98
N LYS A 159 3.15 4.37 -16.24
CA LYS A 159 2.95 2.93 -16.13
C LYS A 159 3.97 2.22 -15.24
N TRP A 160 3.49 1.44 -14.29
CA TRP A 160 4.31 0.48 -13.56
C TRP A 160 4.64 -0.71 -14.46
N LYS A 161 5.92 -1.06 -14.54
CA LYS A 161 6.39 -2.26 -15.25
C LYS A 161 7.31 -3.08 -14.35
N PRO A 162 7.19 -4.42 -14.34
CA PRO A 162 8.11 -5.25 -13.59
C PRO A 162 9.53 -5.07 -14.15
N ILE A 163 10.52 -5.07 -13.26
CA ILE A 163 11.94 -5.03 -13.60
C ILE A 163 12.62 -6.28 -13.05
N GLY A 164 13.33 -7.00 -13.91
CA GLY A 164 13.86 -8.32 -13.58
C GLY A 164 12.79 -9.42 -13.62
N GLY A 165 13.10 -10.57 -13.03
CA GLY A 165 12.18 -11.69 -12.86
C GLY A 165 11.52 -11.69 -11.47
N HIS A 166 10.64 -12.67 -11.24
CA HIS A 166 10.05 -12.90 -9.92
C HIS A 166 11.13 -13.41 -8.96
N LEU A 167 11.18 -12.83 -7.76
CA LEU A 167 11.97 -13.35 -6.65
C LEU A 167 11.11 -14.37 -5.91
N LEU A 168 11.45 -15.65 -6.05
CA LEU A 168 10.62 -16.76 -5.60
C LEU A 168 11.10 -17.31 -4.27
N GLY A 169 10.15 -17.76 -3.43
CA GLY A 169 10.49 -18.57 -2.27
C GLY A 169 11.16 -19.89 -2.70
N MET A 170 12.25 -20.25 -2.02
CA MET A 170 12.93 -21.52 -2.27
C MET A 170 12.03 -22.69 -1.86
N SER A 171 12.05 -23.77 -2.64
CA SER A 171 11.64 -25.08 -2.14
C SER A 171 12.86 -25.74 -1.55
N ASP A 172 12.77 -26.20 -0.30
CA ASP A 172 13.73 -27.20 0.18
C ASP A 172 13.55 -28.44 -0.70
N GLU A 173 14.55 -28.73 -1.53
CA GLU A 173 14.68 -30.05 -2.13
C GLU A 173 15.09 -31.00 -1.00
N ASN A 174 14.15 -31.85 -0.56
CA ASN A 174 14.44 -33.01 0.30
C ASN A 174 15.13 -34.11 -0.51
#